data_AF-A0A1E7EYZ9-F1
#
_entry.id   AF-A0A1E7EYZ9-F1
#
_cell.length_a   1.000
_cell.length_b   1.000
_cell.length_c   1.000
_cell.angle_alpha   90.00
_cell.angle_beta   90.00
_cell.angle_gamma   90.00
#
_symmetry.space_group_name_H-M   'P 1'
#
loop_
_entity.id
_entity.type
_entity.pdbx_description
1 polymer ?
#
loop_
_entity_poly.entity_id
_entity_poly.type
_entity_poly.pdbx_seq_one_letter_code
_entity_poly.pdbx_strand_id
1 'polypeptide(L)'
;MKNYPYSSSTLSVSSPLSTATAMIDSPALLPQQRKKSARSIRFSPFVSVKKTTSHHSMTQKEKCNYWLQEDEFLMINQRNRFITKQIKQERRDHHIDGSYKLGLLCLRGLELRNKSVRQDAFEEVFIEQETQYLHDYVDDEAIAYAYISVTYVCQYRAERIALQDRKDIEDYIKI
;
A
#
# COMPACT_ATOMS: atom_id res chain seq x y z
N MET A 1 -17.37 -30.34 27.73
CA MET A 1 -17.10 -28.90 27.60
C MET A 1 -16.49 -28.42 28.92
N LYS A 2 -15.21 -28.03 28.93
CA LYS A 2 -14.50 -27.57 30.13
C LYS A 2 -14.31 -26.06 30.00
N ASN A 3 -14.97 -25.29 30.88
CA ASN A 3 -14.85 -23.84 30.97
C ASN A 3 -13.65 -23.50 31.86
N TYR A 4 -12.71 -22.71 31.35
CA TYR A 4 -11.64 -22.11 32.16
C TYR A 4 -12.01 -20.64 32.45
N PRO A 5 -12.02 -20.20 33.72
CA PRO A 5 -12.23 -18.80 34.06
C PRO A 5 -10.92 -18.01 33.89
N TYR A 6 -10.98 -16.97 33.05
CA TYR A 6 -9.93 -15.97 32.88
C TYR A 6 -9.95 -15.04 34.10
N SER A 7 -8.88 -15.06 34.91
CA SER A 7 -8.67 -14.09 36.00
C SER A 7 -7.81 -12.93 35.48
N SER A 8 -8.41 -11.75 35.34
CA SER A 8 -7.69 -10.51 35.02
C SER A 8 -7.39 -9.74 36.29
N SER A 9 -6.13 -9.75 36.70
CA SER A 9 -5.61 -8.94 37.81
C SER A 9 -5.31 -7.52 37.31
N THR A 10 -6.09 -6.54 37.75
CA THR A 10 -5.86 -5.11 37.52
C THR A 10 -4.97 -4.55 38.62
N LEU A 11 -3.74 -4.16 38.27
CA LEU A 11 -2.86 -3.40 39.17
C LEU A 11 -3.12 -1.90 38.97
N SER A 12 -3.82 -1.31 39.93
CA SER A 12 -3.95 0.14 40.08
C SER A 12 -2.71 0.70 40.78
N VAL A 13 -1.96 1.58 40.11
CA VAL A 13 -0.90 2.37 40.75
C VAL A 13 -1.39 3.80 40.89
N SER A 14 -1.52 4.21 42.15
CA SER A 14 -1.88 5.53 42.64
C SER A 14 -0.79 6.58 42.39
N SER A 15 -1.24 7.82 42.30
CA SER A 15 -0.53 9.09 42.10
C SER A 15 0.67 9.35 43.04
N PRO A 16 1.40 10.47 42.82
CA PRO A 16 1.14 11.56 43.74
C PRO A 16 1.08 12.96 43.11
N LEU A 17 0.30 13.76 43.84
CA LEU A 17 0.12 15.20 43.86
C LEU A 17 1.42 15.92 44.26
N SER A 18 1.78 17.00 43.55
CA SER A 18 2.74 17.99 44.03
C SER A 18 2.24 19.40 43.76
N THR A 19 1.95 20.09 44.86
CA THR A 19 1.67 21.52 44.96
C THR A 19 2.97 22.25 45.28
N ALA A 20 3.33 23.31 44.54
CA ALA A 20 4.14 24.43 45.05
C ALA A 20 4.10 25.65 44.10
N THR A 21 3.41 26.68 44.59
CA THR A 21 3.83 28.09 44.73
C THR A 21 4.56 28.82 43.59
N ALA A 22 3.93 29.92 43.15
CA ALA A 22 4.47 30.95 42.26
C ALA A 22 5.50 31.87 42.95
N MET A 23 6.46 32.41 42.17
CA MET A 23 6.86 33.84 42.14
C MET A 23 7.87 34.09 40.98
N ILE A 24 7.47 35.02 40.09
CA ILE A 24 8.19 36.11 39.42
C ILE A 24 9.71 35.96 39.14
N ASP A 25 10.09 35.89 37.86
CA ASP A 25 10.96 36.89 37.20
C ASP A 25 11.13 36.57 35.70
N SER A 26 11.00 37.58 34.85
CA SER A 26 11.07 37.50 33.38
C SER A 26 12.48 37.80 32.87
N PRO A 27 13.17 36.84 32.20
CA PRO A 27 14.37 37.14 31.44
C PRO A 27 14.16 37.02 29.93
N ALA A 28 14.78 37.97 29.23
CA ALA A 28 15.11 38.06 27.81
C ALA A 28 14.74 36.88 26.87
N LEU A 29 14.01 37.21 25.80
CA LEU A 29 13.68 36.34 24.67
C LEU A 29 14.95 35.91 23.89
N LEU A 30 15.54 34.80 24.31
CA LEU A 30 16.48 34.03 23.48
C LEU A 30 15.71 33.24 22.39
N PRO A 31 16.35 32.92 21.24
CA PRO A 31 15.72 32.15 20.18
C PRO A 31 15.34 30.76 20.71
N GLN A 32 14.04 30.54 20.92
CA GLN A 32 13.51 29.24 21.33
C GLN A 32 13.79 28.22 20.22
N GLN A 33 14.88 27.45 20.38
CA GLN A 33 15.04 26.20 19.66
C GLN A 33 13.84 25.33 20.00
N ARG A 34 12.93 25.16 19.03
CA ARG A 34 11.78 24.26 19.15
C ARG A 34 12.32 22.85 19.36
N LYS A 35 12.39 22.41 20.62
CA LYS A 35 12.64 21.02 20.98
C LYS A 35 11.59 20.19 20.23
N LYS A 36 12.04 19.34 19.31
CA LYS A 36 11.15 18.41 18.59
C LYS A 36 10.56 17.48 19.64
N SER A 37 9.34 17.74 20.10
CA SER A 37 8.66 16.83 21.02
C SER A 37 8.52 15.49 20.31
N ALA A 38 8.97 14.41 20.94
CA ALA A 38 8.75 13.07 20.44
C ALA A 38 7.24 12.87 20.28
N ARG A 39 6.76 12.77 19.04
CA ARG A 39 5.36 12.45 18.77
C ARG A 39 5.16 10.97 19.09
N SER A 40 4.36 10.70 20.12
CA SER A 40 3.98 9.33 20.50
C SER A 40 2.60 9.03 19.93
N ILE A 41 2.48 7.93 19.19
CA ILE A 41 1.20 7.41 18.72
C ILE A 41 0.57 6.66 19.90
N ARG A 42 -0.68 7.01 20.23
CA ARG A 42 -1.50 6.30 21.22
C ARG A 42 -2.82 5.92 20.58
N PHE A 43 -3.32 4.73 20.91
CA PHE A 43 -4.64 4.31 20.49
C PHE A 43 -5.70 4.87 21.43
N SER A 44 -6.85 5.25 20.88
CA SER A 44 -8.01 5.60 21.68
C SER A 44 -8.49 4.35 22.44
N PRO A 45 -8.67 4.42 23.77
CA PRO A 45 -9.23 3.30 24.54
C PRO A 45 -10.72 3.07 24.24
N PHE A 46 -11.35 4.02 23.55
CA PHE A 46 -12.75 3.94 23.14
C PHE A 46 -12.85 3.74 21.63
N VAL A 47 -13.62 2.74 21.24
CA VAL A 47 -14.03 2.50 19.86
C VAL A 47 -15.50 2.86 19.69
N SER A 48 -15.83 3.50 18.58
CA SER A 48 -17.22 3.75 18.20
C SER A 48 -17.58 2.86 17.01
N VAL A 49 -18.65 2.09 17.16
CA VAL A 49 -19.17 1.25 16.07
C VAL A 49 -20.42 1.93 15.53
N LYS A 50 -20.42 2.22 14.24
CA LYS A 50 -21.62 2.68 13.52
C LYS A 50 -22.11 1.55 12.63
N LYS A 51 -23.42 1.30 12.65
CA LYS A 51 -24.05 0.37 11.73
C LYS A 51 -24.13 1.04 10.36
N THR A 52 -23.62 0.36 9.34
CA THR A 52 -23.76 0.80 7.95
C THR A 52 -25.07 0.27 7.39
N THR A 53 -25.76 1.08 6.59
CA THR A 53 -26.96 0.66 5.87
C THR A 53 -26.59 -0.34 4.77
N SER A 54 -27.36 -1.43 4.66
CA SER A 54 -27.24 -2.34 3.53
C SER A 54 -27.64 -1.63 2.24
N HIS A 55 -26.95 -1.94 1.14
CA HIS A 55 -27.26 -1.43 -0.20
C HIS A 55 -28.74 -1.66 -0.58
N HIS A 56 -29.29 -2.80 -0.17
CA HIS A 56 -30.69 -3.16 -0.46
C HIS A 56 -31.72 -2.32 0.30
N SER A 57 -31.29 -1.65 1.38
CA SER A 57 -32.14 -0.83 2.26
C SER A 57 -31.99 0.67 1.98
N MET A 58 -31.18 1.07 1.00
CA MET A 58 -30.97 2.49 0.69
C MET A 58 -32.13 3.07 -0.13
N THR A 59 -32.53 4.28 0.23
CA THR A 59 -33.56 5.04 -0.49
C THR A 59 -33.05 5.45 -1.86
N GLN A 60 -33.98 5.74 -2.79
CA GLN A 60 -33.60 6.17 -4.14
C GLN A 60 -32.79 7.47 -4.13
N LYS A 61 -33.12 8.41 -3.23
CA LYS A 61 -32.37 9.65 -3.04
C LYS A 61 -30.93 9.37 -2.61
N GLU A 62 -30.71 8.43 -1.70
CA GLU A 62 -29.36 8.05 -1.26
C GLU A 62 -28.58 7.35 -2.38
N LYS A 63 -29.23 6.49 -3.17
CA LYS A 63 -28.61 5.85 -4.35
C LYS A 63 -28.16 6.88 -5.39
N CYS A 64 -29.00 7.89 -5.67
CA CYS A 64 -28.65 8.99 -6.56
C CYS A 64 -27.54 9.91 -6.02
N ASN A 65 -27.24 9.83 -4.71
CA ASN A 65 -26.16 10.58 -4.08
C ASN A 65 -24.84 9.78 -3.99
N TYR A 66 -24.77 8.59 -4.60
CA TYR A 66 -23.50 7.89 -4.69
C TYR A 66 -22.48 8.68 -5.50
N TRP A 67 -21.23 8.53 -5.08
CA TRP A 67 -20.07 9.08 -5.77
C TRP A 67 -19.95 8.61 -7.23
N LEU A 68 -20.49 7.43 -7.53
CA LEU A 68 -20.48 6.86 -8.86
C LEU A 68 -21.83 6.20 -9.14
N GLN A 69 -22.52 6.69 -10.17
CA GLN A 69 -23.78 6.10 -10.65
C GLN A 69 -23.51 4.91 -11.58
N GLU A 70 -24.52 4.06 -11.76
CA GLU A 70 -24.40 2.84 -12.58
C GLU A 70 -24.11 3.16 -14.06
N ASP A 71 -24.77 4.18 -14.60
CA ASP A 71 -24.54 4.65 -15.97
C ASP A 71 -23.14 5.26 -16.13
N GLU A 72 -22.67 6.05 -15.17
CA GLU A 72 -21.30 6.57 -15.15
C GLU A 72 -20.28 5.45 -15.13
N PHE A 73 -20.50 4.42 -14.31
CA PHE A 73 -19.65 3.22 -14.27
C PHE A 73 -19.62 2.50 -15.62
N LEU A 74 -20.77 2.30 -16.25
CA LEU A 74 -20.86 1.69 -17.58
C LEU A 74 -20.13 2.51 -18.64
N MET A 75 -20.28 3.84 -18.63
CA MET A 75 -19.59 4.74 -19.55
C MET A 75 -18.07 4.69 -19.36
N ILE A 76 -17.60 4.71 -18.12
CA ILE A 76 -16.17 4.58 -17.80
C ILE A 76 -15.63 3.25 -18.34
N ASN A 77 -16.34 2.15 -18.10
CA ASN A 77 -15.95 0.84 -18.59
C ASN A 77 -15.91 0.78 -20.12
N GLN A 78 -16.93 1.33 -20.79
CA GLN A 78 -16.97 1.37 -22.26
C GLN A 78 -15.79 2.17 -22.82
N ARG A 79 -15.52 3.36 -22.25
CA ARG A 79 -14.38 4.20 -22.62
C ARG A 79 -13.05 3.47 -22.41
N ASN A 80 -12.86 2.81 -21.26
CA ASN A 80 -11.64 2.05 -20.96
C ASN A 80 -11.44 0.89 -21.94
N ARG A 81 -12.52 0.19 -22.32
CA ARG A 81 -12.48 -0.86 -23.34
C ARG A 81 -12.09 -0.31 -24.70
N PHE A 82 -12.63 0.85 -25.08
CA PHE A 82 -12.29 1.52 -26.34
C PHE A 82 -10.81 1.92 -26.39
N ILE A 83 -10.31 2.63 -25.37
CA ILE A 83 -8.91 3.04 -25.27
C ILE A 83 -7.98 1.83 -25.33
N THR A 84 -8.32 0.75 -24.62
CA THR A 84 -7.53 -0.49 -24.66
C THR A 84 -7.47 -1.10 -26.06
N LYS A 85 -8.58 -1.06 -26.82
CA LYS A 85 -8.60 -1.54 -28.21
C LYS A 85 -7.76 -0.65 -29.12
N GLN A 86 -7.88 0.67 -28.98
CA GLN A 86 -7.12 1.63 -29.76
C GLN A 86 -5.60 1.44 -29.55
N ILE A 87 -5.14 1.37 -28.30
CA ILE A 87 -3.72 1.12 -27.97
C ILE A 87 -3.23 -0.21 -28.57
N LYS A 88 -4.06 -1.25 -28.57
CA LYS A 88 -3.72 -2.54 -29.19
C LYS A 88 -3.62 -2.45 -30.71
N GLN A 89 -4.42 -1.59 -31.34
CA GLN A 89 -4.41 -1.39 -32.78
C GLN A 89 -3.16 -0.62 -33.22
N GLU A 90 -2.90 0.54 -32.61
CA GLU A 90 -1.71 1.37 -32.88
C GLU A 90 -0.42 0.55 -32.72
N ARG A 91 -0.35 -0.34 -31.73
CA ARG A 91 0.79 -1.24 -31.54
C ARG A 91 0.96 -2.32 -32.62
N ARG A 92 -0.12 -2.74 -33.28
CA ARG A 92 -0.03 -3.70 -34.40
C ARG A 92 0.46 -3.03 -35.67
N ASP A 93 0.11 -1.75 -35.84
CA ASP A 93 0.49 -0.96 -37.01
C ASP A 93 1.95 -0.48 -36.91
N HIS A 94 2.48 -0.30 -35.69
CA HIS A 94 3.91 -0.06 -35.43
C HIS A 94 4.72 -1.36 -35.30
N HIS A 95 4.72 -2.20 -36.34
CA HIS A 95 5.62 -3.37 -36.44
C HIS A 95 7.06 -2.91 -36.72
N ILE A 96 7.69 -2.24 -35.76
CA ILE A 96 9.14 -2.05 -35.77
C ILE A 96 9.75 -3.37 -35.30
N ASP A 97 10.39 -4.02 -36.26
CA ASP A 97 11.25 -5.18 -36.10
C ASP A 97 12.28 -4.93 -34.97
N GLY A 98 12.45 -5.91 -34.08
CA GLY A 98 13.50 -5.88 -33.06
C GLY A 98 13.06 -5.64 -31.60
N SER A 99 12.71 -6.74 -30.93
CA SER A 99 13.31 -7.11 -29.62
C SER A 99 13.22 -6.14 -28.43
N TYR A 100 12.15 -5.37 -28.27
CA TYR A 100 11.77 -4.92 -26.93
C TYR A 100 10.26 -4.98 -26.77
N LYS A 101 9.81 -5.97 -26.00
CA LYS A 101 8.49 -6.01 -25.35
C LYS A 101 8.38 -4.78 -24.43
N LEU A 102 8.21 -3.58 -24.99
CA LEU A 102 7.92 -2.38 -24.25
C LEU A 102 6.54 -2.59 -23.62
N GLY A 103 6.61 -2.87 -22.33
CA GLY A 103 5.54 -3.37 -21.51
C GLY A 103 4.27 -2.56 -21.70
N LEU A 104 3.15 -3.26 -21.56
CA LEU A 104 1.86 -2.73 -21.14
C LEU A 104 2.03 -1.45 -20.29
N LEU A 105 1.94 -0.29 -20.93
CA LEU A 105 1.73 0.99 -20.26
C LEU A 105 0.27 0.95 -19.78
N CYS A 106 0.06 0.30 -18.65
CA CYS A 106 -1.17 0.47 -17.91
C CYS A 106 -1.09 1.88 -17.31
N LEU A 107 -1.89 2.81 -17.82
CA LEU A 107 -2.03 4.18 -17.31
C LEU A 107 -2.48 4.24 -15.83
N ARG A 108 -2.79 3.09 -15.23
CA ARG A 108 -3.21 2.94 -13.82
C ARG A 108 -2.45 1.80 -13.13
N GLY A 109 -1.14 1.68 -13.36
CA GLY A 109 -0.19 0.96 -12.51
C GLY A 109 -0.41 -0.55 -12.33
N LEU A 110 0.49 -1.35 -12.88
CA LEU A 110 0.96 -2.67 -12.36
C LEU A 110 -0.02 -3.83 -12.04
N GLU A 111 -1.35 -3.67 -12.11
CA GLU A 111 -2.30 -4.65 -11.56
C GLU A 111 -2.65 -5.80 -12.52
N LEU A 112 -2.72 -5.54 -13.84
CA LEU A 112 -3.27 -6.52 -14.78
C LEU A 112 -2.26 -7.53 -15.34
N ARG A 113 -0.95 -7.28 -15.19
CA ARG A 113 0.09 -8.15 -15.74
C ARG A 113 0.83 -8.99 -14.70
N ASN A 114 0.44 -8.86 -13.43
CA ASN A 114 1.15 -9.46 -12.30
C ASN A 114 0.44 -10.66 -11.68
N LYS A 115 -0.75 -11.07 -12.14
CA LYS A 115 -1.40 -12.22 -11.52
C LYS A 115 -0.62 -13.52 -11.75
N SER A 116 -0.19 -13.80 -12.98
CA SER A 116 0.63 -14.99 -13.26
C SER A 116 2.00 -14.87 -12.60
N VAL A 117 2.73 -13.76 -12.79
CA VAL A 117 4.06 -13.59 -12.19
C VAL A 117 4.03 -13.64 -10.67
N ARG A 118 3.00 -13.09 -10.01
CA ARG A 118 2.82 -13.24 -8.56
C ARG A 118 2.50 -14.68 -8.19
N GLN A 119 1.67 -15.36 -8.98
CA GLN A 119 1.29 -16.74 -8.71
C GLN A 119 2.50 -17.67 -8.85
N ASP A 120 3.28 -17.52 -9.93
CA ASP A 120 4.57 -18.20 -10.13
C ASP A 120 5.52 -17.89 -8.96
N ALA A 121 5.55 -16.64 -8.46
CA ALA A 121 6.34 -16.26 -7.29
C ALA A 121 5.94 -16.98 -6.01
N PHE A 122 4.63 -17.04 -5.77
CA PHE A 122 4.09 -17.70 -4.60
C PHE A 122 4.35 -19.20 -4.68
N GLU A 123 4.24 -19.79 -5.86
CA GLU A 123 4.53 -21.20 -6.08
C GLU A 123 6.01 -21.52 -5.77
N GLU A 124 6.98 -20.75 -6.27
CA GLU A 124 8.40 -21.00 -5.97
C GLU A 124 8.70 -20.91 -4.46
N VAL A 125 8.22 -19.88 -3.78
CA VAL A 125 8.46 -19.71 -2.34
C VAL A 125 7.76 -20.78 -1.51
N PHE A 126 6.54 -21.17 -1.87
CA PHE A 126 5.82 -22.22 -1.15
C PHE A 126 6.41 -23.60 -1.38
N ILE A 127 6.92 -23.89 -2.58
CA ILE A 127 7.63 -25.15 -2.86
C ILE A 127 8.90 -25.23 -2.01
N GLU A 128 9.67 -24.14 -1.89
CA GLU A 128 10.86 -24.11 -1.04
C GLU A 128 10.49 -24.33 0.44
N GLN A 129 9.47 -23.63 0.94
CA GLN A 129 8.98 -23.81 2.32
C GLN A 129 8.49 -25.23 2.60
N GLU A 130 7.75 -25.83 1.68
CA GLU A 130 7.26 -27.22 1.79
C GLU A 130 8.41 -28.23 1.75
N THR A 131 9.41 -27.98 0.90
CA THR A 131 10.62 -28.81 0.81
C THR A 131 11.40 -28.78 2.12
N GLN A 132 11.62 -27.59 2.69
CA GLN A 132 12.28 -27.43 3.99
C GLN A 132 11.51 -28.13 5.11
N TYR A 133 10.18 -27.99 5.13
CA TYR A 133 9.31 -28.65 6.10
C TYR A 133 9.38 -30.19 6.01
N LEU A 134 9.37 -30.77 4.80
CA LEU A 134 9.45 -32.22 4.61
C LEU A 134 10.79 -32.84 5.01
N HIS A 135 11.86 -32.06 4.96
CA HIS A 135 13.22 -32.51 5.27
C HIS A 135 13.72 -32.06 6.65
N ASP A 136 12.86 -31.42 7.46
CA ASP A 136 13.14 -30.98 8.84
C ASP A 136 14.39 -30.09 8.97
N TYR A 137 14.57 -29.16 8.02
CA TYR A 137 15.61 -28.13 8.08
C TYR A 137 15.05 -26.74 7.79
N VAL A 138 15.82 -25.70 8.13
CA VAL A 138 15.48 -24.30 7.86
C VAL A 138 16.67 -23.63 7.18
N ASP A 139 16.42 -23.03 6.02
CA ASP A 139 17.40 -22.27 5.23
C ASP A 139 16.74 -20.97 4.76
N ASP A 140 16.98 -19.91 5.54
CA ASP A 140 16.42 -18.58 5.27
C ASP A 140 17.02 -17.96 4.00
N GLU A 141 18.27 -18.29 3.68
CA GLU A 141 18.96 -17.83 2.47
C GLU A 141 18.34 -18.41 1.20
N ALA A 142 17.93 -19.68 1.21
CA ALA A 142 17.24 -20.32 0.09
C ALA A 142 15.88 -19.67 -0.20
N ILE A 143 15.10 -19.40 0.85
CA ILE A 143 13.81 -18.68 0.73
C ILE A 143 14.04 -17.26 0.21
N ALA A 144 15.06 -16.55 0.73
CA ALA A 144 15.41 -15.22 0.25
C ALA A 144 15.79 -15.23 -1.23
N TYR A 145 16.53 -16.23 -1.69
CA TYR A 145 16.89 -16.38 -3.10
C TYR A 145 15.67 -16.61 -4.00
N ALA A 146 14.74 -17.49 -3.59
CA ALA A 146 13.47 -17.71 -4.29
C ALA A 146 12.60 -16.45 -4.35
N TYR A 147 12.67 -15.59 -3.33
CA TYR A 147 11.99 -14.30 -3.36
C TYR A 147 12.67 -13.31 -4.32
N ILE A 148 14.00 -13.27 -4.32
CA ILE A 148 14.80 -12.40 -5.20
C ILE A 148 14.63 -12.78 -6.67
N SER A 149 14.66 -14.07 -7.02
CA SER A 149 14.52 -14.55 -8.40
C SER A 149 13.28 -13.97 -9.09
N VAL A 150 12.19 -13.85 -8.33
CA VAL A 150 10.92 -13.36 -8.86
C VAL A 150 10.81 -11.84 -8.80
N THR A 151 11.26 -11.22 -7.69
CA THR A 151 11.16 -9.78 -7.49
C THR A 151 12.15 -8.97 -8.32
N TYR A 152 13.28 -9.58 -8.74
CA TYR A 152 14.36 -8.92 -9.47
C TYR A 152 13.88 -8.20 -10.74
N VAL A 153 13.01 -8.83 -11.52
CA VAL A 153 12.49 -8.23 -12.78
C VAL A 153 11.65 -6.99 -12.49
N CYS A 154 10.87 -7.01 -11.42
CA CYS A 154 10.08 -5.85 -10.99
C CYS A 154 10.98 -4.72 -10.49
N GLN A 155 11.97 -5.04 -9.65
CA GLN A 155 12.95 -4.09 -9.13
C GLN A 155 13.72 -3.42 -10.28
N TYR A 156 14.33 -4.20 -11.17
CA TYR A 156 15.10 -3.70 -12.31
C TYR A 156 14.28 -2.77 -13.21
N ARG A 157 13.00 -3.10 -13.46
CA ARG A 157 12.10 -2.24 -14.23
C ARG A 157 11.81 -0.93 -13.52
N ALA A 158 11.54 -0.97 -12.22
CA ALA A 158 11.29 0.23 -11.43
C ALA A 158 12.51 1.14 -11.41
N GLU A 159 13.71 0.58 -11.20
CA GLU A 159 14.97 1.32 -11.25
C GLU A 159 15.20 1.97 -12.61
N ARG A 160 14.98 1.24 -13.70
CA ARG A 160 15.10 1.79 -15.05
C ARG A 160 14.15 2.94 -15.34
N ILE A 161 12.89 2.81 -14.92
CA ILE A 161 11.89 3.87 -15.10
C ILE A 161 12.30 5.09 -14.28
N ALA A 162 12.66 4.91 -13.01
CA ALA A 162 13.11 6.00 -12.15
C ALA A 162 14.34 6.73 -12.72
N LEU A 163 15.28 6.00 -13.31
CA LEU A 163 16.45 6.59 -13.98
C LEU A 163 16.06 7.41 -15.21
N GLN A 164 15.10 6.93 -16.01
CA GLN A 164 14.59 7.65 -17.17
C GLN A 164 13.84 8.91 -16.74
N ASP A 165 12.92 8.80 -15.78
CA ASP A 165 12.15 9.92 -15.24
C ASP A 165 13.09 11.01 -14.70
N ARG A 166 14.16 10.62 -14.00
CA ARG A 166 15.18 11.56 -13.54
C ARG A 166 15.84 12.31 -14.71
N LYS A 167 16.23 11.59 -15.75
CA LYS A 167 16.87 12.19 -16.94
C LYS A 167 15.93 13.16 -17.64
N ASP A 168 14.68 12.77 -17.83
CA ASP A 168 13.66 13.58 -18.50
C ASP A 168 13.41 14.90 -17.74
N ILE A 169 13.42 14.86 -16.40
CA ILE A 169 13.32 16.05 -15.55
C ILE A 169 14.57 16.93 -15.66
N GLU A 170 15.77 16.34 -15.62
CA GLU A 170 17.03 17.09 -15.76
C GLU A 170 17.12 17.79 -17.13
N ASP A 171 16.65 17.15 -18.20
CA ASP A 171 16.62 17.73 -19.54
C ASP A 171 15.53 18.82 -19.65
N TYR A 172 14.39 18.65 -18.98
CA TYR A 172 13.33 19.68 -18.91
C TYR A 172 13.79 20.96 -18.19
N ILE A 173 14.55 20.84 -17.10
CA ILE A 173 15.04 21.98 -16.29
C ILE A 173 16.15 22.77 -17.00
N LYS A 174 16.88 22.16 -17.95
CA LYS A 174 17.96 22.82 -18.70
C LYS A 174 17.49 23.75 -19.80
N ILE A 175 16.18 23.74 -20.12
CA ILE A 175 15.52 24.65 -21.06
C ILE A 175 15.04 25.89 -20.30
#